data_AF-A0A927S045-F1
#
_entry.id   AF-A0A927S045-F1
#
_cell.length_a   1.000
_cell.length_b   1.000
_cell.length_c   1.000
_cell.angle_alpha   90.00
_cell.angle_beta   90.00
_cell.angle_gamma   90.00
#
_symmetry.space_group_name_H-M   'P 1'
#
loop_
_entity.id
_entity.type
_entity.pdbx_description
1 polymer ?
#
loop_
_entity_poly.entity_id
_entity_poly.type
_entity_poly.pdbx_seq_one_letter_code
_entity_poly.pdbx_strand_id
1 'polypeptide(L)'
;MNARDAIEAKISAVKEIMEKYGYGSMFEKCFLNTVETTLLAEDDGTAFVITGDIPAMWLRDSTLQVMHYMRFTEEESVRALLRRLIEKQAQMINLDPYANSYNHGDTGAHWTVDQPEPSGWVWEE
;
A
#
# COMPACT_ATOMS: atom_id res chain seq x y z
N MET A 1 18.13 -7.63 3.13
CA MET A 1 17.13 -7.06 4.06
C MET A 1 15.90 -6.72 3.24
N ASN A 2 14.70 -7.14 3.65
CA ASN A 2 13.47 -6.75 2.95
C ASN A 2 13.13 -5.27 3.27
N ALA A 3 12.09 -4.71 2.65
CA ALA A 3 11.70 -3.30 2.88
C ALA A 3 11.28 -3.05 4.34
N ARG A 4 10.54 -3.99 4.94
CA ARG A 4 10.05 -3.89 6.33
C ARG A 4 11.20 -3.76 7.33
N ASP A 5 12.19 -4.63 7.23
CA ASP A 5 13.35 -4.63 8.13
C ASP A 5 14.22 -3.38 7.93
N ALA A 6 14.34 -2.91 6.68
CA ALA A 6 15.06 -1.67 6.38
C ALA A 6 14.35 -0.44 6.98
N ILE A 7 13.03 -0.38 6.89
CA ILE A 7 12.23 0.68 7.50
C ILE A 7 12.31 0.62 9.03
N GLU A 8 12.17 -0.56 9.62
CA GLU A 8 12.27 -0.77 11.08
C GLU A 8 13.62 -0.26 11.61
N ALA A 9 14.72 -0.60 10.93
CA ALA A 9 16.05 -0.12 11.28
C ALA A 9 16.14 1.41 11.26
N LYS A 10 15.54 2.07 10.26
CA LYS A 10 15.57 3.55 10.12
C LYS A 10 14.74 4.27 11.18
N ILE A 11 13.66 3.66 11.66
CA ILE A 11 12.78 4.27 12.65
C ILE A 11 13.16 3.94 14.10
N SER A 12 14.13 3.04 14.33
CA SER A 12 14.56 2.60 15.66
C SER A 12 14.87 3.75 16.62
N ALA A 13 15.65 4.74 16.19
CA ALA A 13 15.97 5.92 17.00
C ALA A 13 14.72 6.77 17.31
N VAL A 14 13.77 6.88 16.38
CA VAL A 14 12.50 7.60 16.60
C VAL A 14 11.63 6.83 17.59
N LYS A 15 11.57 5.50 17.48
CA LYS A 15 10.90 4.63 18.46
C LYS A 15 11.45 4.84 19.86
N GLU A 16 12.77 4.86 20.04
CA GLU A 16 13.40 5.11 21.35
C GLU A 16 13.06 6.49 21.92
N ILE A 17 12.97 7.51 21.05
CA ILE A 17 12.52 8.86 21.47
C ILE A 17 11.05 8.81 21.90
N MET A 18 10.18 8.18 21.12
CA MET A 18 8.75 8.05 21.41
C MET A 18 8.47 7.21 22.66
N GLU A 19 9.31 6.21 22.93
CA GLU A 19 9.19 5.35 24.11
C GLU A 19 9.34 6.13 25.42
N LYS A 20 10.15 7.20 25.44
CA LYS A 20 10.26 8.11 26.59
C LYS A 20 8.95 8.80 26.94
N TYR A 21 8.02 8.89 25.98
CA TYR A 21 6.69 9.46 26.13
C TYR A 21 5.58 8.39 26.22
N GLY A 22 5.93 7.10 26.24
CA GLY A 22 4.98 5.99 26.28
C GLY A 22 4.33 5.64 24.93
N TYR A 23 4.88 6.16 23.81
CA TYR A 23 4.32 5.97 22.48
C TYR A 23 5.16 5.11 21.54
N GLY A 24 6.29 4.55 21.98
CA GLY A 24 7.23 3.84 21.09
C GLY A 24 6.60 2.63 20.41
N SER A 25 5.90 1.77 21.16
CA SER A 25 5.19 0.62 20.57
C SER A 25 4.07 1.03 19.61
N MET A 26 3.30 2.09 19.93
CA MET A 26 2.24 2.60 19.06
C MET A 26 2.83 3.17 17.77
N PHE A 27 3.88 3.97 17.88
CA PHE A 27 4.60 4.54 16.74
C PHE A 27 5.10 3.44 15.81
N GLU A 28 5.82 2.44 16.32
CA GLU A 28 6.34 1.34 15.51
C GLU A 28 5.24 0.59 14.78
N LYS A 29 4.18 0.18 15.49
CA LYS A 29 3.04 -0.53 14.91
C LYS A 29 2.37 0.28 13.80
N CYS A 30 2.09 1.56 14.04
CA CYS A 30 1.46 2.42 13.04
C CYS A 30 2.39 2.68 11.85
N PHE A 31 3.68 2.88 12.09
CA PHE A 31 4.64 3.21 11.04
C PHE A 31 4.87 2.01 10.11
N LEU A 32 4.90 0.79 10.65
CA LEU A 32 5.13 -0.44 9.89
C LEU A 32 3.85 -1.08 9.33
N ASN A 33 2.66 -0.61 9.74
CA ASN A 33 1.40 -1.27 9.41
C ASN A 33 1.21 -1.56 7.91
N THR A 34 1.45 -0.59 7.03
CA THR A 34 1.32 -0.78 5.58
C THR A 34 2.13 -1.98 5.06
N VAL A 35 3.43 -2.03 5.39
CA VAL A 35 4.32 -3.10 4.90
C VAL A 35 4.09 -4.44 5.58
N GLU A 36 3.42 -4.45 6.74
CA GLU A 36 3.14 -5.67 7.50
C GLU A 36 1.76 -6.26 7.19
N THR A 37 0.76 -5.44 6.87
CA THR A 37 -0.64 -5.92 6.82
C THR A 37 -1.36 -5.64 5.52
N THR A 38 -0.92 -4.68 4.70
CA THR A 38 -1.69 -4.28 3.50
C THR A 38 -0.98 -4.49 2.18
N LEU A 39 0.34 -4.69 2.21
CA LEU A 39 1.13 -4.94 1.01
C LEU A 39 1.08 -6.41 0.59
N LEU A 40 0.68 -6.63 -0.66
CA LEU A 40 0.66 -7.92 -1.33
C LEU A 40 1.68 -7.89 -2.49
N ALA A 41 2.63 -8.81 -2.49
CA ALA A 41 3.58 -8.96 -3.58
C ALA A 41 2.98 -9.84 -4.67
N GLU A 42 3.06 -9.40 -5.91
CA GLU A 42 2.45 -10.07 -7.05
C GLU A 42 3.47 -10.90 -7.84
N ASP A 43 2.98 -11.96 -8.52
CA ASP A 43 3.80 -12.83 -9.37
C ASP A 43 4.37 -12.09 -10.60
N ASP A 44 3.70 -11.03 -11.07
CA ASP A 44 4.17 -10.16 -12.15
C ASP A 44 5.28 -9.20 -11.71
N GLY A 45 5.71 -9.30 -10.44
CA GLY A 45 6.77 -8.49 -9.85
C GLY A 45 6.31 -7.14 -9.32
N THR A 46 5.02 -6.80 -9.41
CA THR A 46 4.44 -5.56 -8.88
C THR A 46 3.99 -5.70 -7.41
N ALA A 47 3.35 -4.67 -6.86
CA ALA A 47 2.82 -4.69 -5.50
C ALA A 47 1.40 -4.11 -5.46
N PHE A 48 0.47 -4.88 -4.91
CA PHE A 48 -0.90 -4.46 -4.66
C PHE A 48 -1.03 -4.04 -3.20
N VAL A 49 -1.74 -2.95 -2.91
CA VAL A 49 -1.87 -2.43 -1.54
C VAL A 49 -3.33 -2.20 -1.21
N ILE A 50 -3.88 -3.02 -0.32
CA ILE A 50 -5.27 -2.87 0.16
C ILE A 50 -5.38 -1.74 1.19
N THR A 51 -6.59 -1.25 1.43
CA THR A 51 -6.80 -0.20 2.46
C THR A 51 -6.65 -0.75 3.88
N GLY A 52 -6.97 -2.02 4.08
CA GLY A 52 -6.89 -2.72 5.35
C GLY A 52 -8.01 -3.73 5.50
N ASP A 53 -9.11 -3.32 6.11
CA ASP A 53 -10.32 -4.12 6.29
C ASP A 53 -11.13 -4.29 5.00
N ILE A 54 -10.99 -3.37 4.04
CA ILE A 54 -11.56 -3.51 2.70
C ILE A 54 -10.51 -4.15 1.77
N PRO A 55 -10.82 -5.30 1.13
CA PRO A 55 -9.85 -6.06 0.33
C PRO A 55 -9.71 -5.51 -1.11
N ALA A 56 -9.62 -4.18 -1.26
CA ALA A 56 -9.44 -3.51 -2.54
C ALA A 56 -8.40 -2.38 -2.42
N MET A 57 -7.80 -2.01 -3.55
CA MET A 57 -6.77 -1.00 -3.64
C MET A 57 -7.34 0.30 -4.19
N TRP A 58 -7.33 1.35 -3.38
CA TRP A 58 -7.60 2.71 -3.83
C TRP A 58 -6.29 3.36 -4.28
N LEU A 59 -6.30 4.06 -5.42
CA LEU A 59 -5.11 4.78 -5.90
C LEU A 59 -4.64 5.84 -4.90
N ARG A 60 -5.60 6.54 -4.28
CA ARG A 60 -5.34 7.54 -3.24
C ARG A 60 -4.70 6.91 -2.00
N ASP A 61 -5.36 5.90 -1.43
CA ASP A 61 -4.97 5.31 -0.16
C ASP A 61 -3.62 4.58 -0.27
N SER A 62 -3.42 3.79 -1.34
CA SER A 62 -2.15 3.12 -1.59
C SER A 62 -0.98 4.10 -1.73
N THR A 63 -1.20 5.28 -2.33
CA THR A 63 -0.20 6.35 -2.41
C THR A 63 0.12 6.93 -1.03
N LEU A 64 -0.90 7.24 -0.24
CA LEU A 64 -0.74 7.85 1.09
C LEU A 64 -0.14 6.87 2.11
N GLN A 65 -0.50 5.59 2.02
CA GLN A 65 0.00 4.52 2.87
C GLN A 65 1.52 4.27 2.74
N VAL A 66 2.15 4.70 1.64
CA VAL A 66 3.61 4.58 1.46
C VAL A 66 4.35 5.92 1.54
N MET A 67 3.64 7.04 1.61
CA MET A 67 4.22 8.38 1.48
C MET A 67 5.28 8.66 2.57
N HIS A 68 5.09 8.16 3.79
CA HIS A 68 6.06 8.32 4.88
C HIS A 68 7.35 7.54 4.67
N TYR A 69 7.37 6.51 3.80
CA TYR A 69 8.56 5.74 3.45
C TYR A 69 9.45 6.42 2.40
N MET A 70 8.96 7.45 1.70
CA MET A 70 9.71 8.17 0.65
C MET A 70 11.08 8.68 1.10
N ARG A 71 11.21 9.02 2.40
CA ARG A 71 12.45 9.49 3.02
C ARG A 71 13.53 8.42 3.19
N PHE A 72 13.20 7.14 2.96
CA PHE A 72 14.11 6.00 3.08
C PHE A 72 14.46 5.40 1.72
N THR A 73 14.31 6.18 0.65
CA THR A 73 14.57 5.74 -0.72
C THR A 73 16.04 5.48 -1.00
N GLU A 74 16.98 5.83 -0.11
CA GLU A 74 18.35 5.36 -0.18
C GLU A 74 18.47 3.84 -0.02
N GLU A 75 17.53 3.21 0.70
CA GLU A 75 17.44 1.75 0.84
C GLU A 75 16.84 1.13 -0.41
N GLU A 76 17.60 0.24 -1.06
CA GLU A 76 17.20 -0.33 -2.34
C GLU A 76 15.90 -1.15 -2.24
N SER A 77 15.68 -1.83 -1.10
CA SER A 77 14.46 -2.60 -0.88
C SER A 77 13.22 -1.71 -0.77
N VAL A 78 13.33 -0.51 -0.17
CA VAL A 78 12.25 0.48 -0.10
C VAL A 78 12.02 1.10 -1.48
N ARG A 79 13.08 1.45 -2.20
CA ARG A 79 12.97 1.98 -3.57
C ARG A 79 12.28 0.99 -4.50
N ALA A 80 12.64 -0.29 -4.41
CA ALA A 80 12.03 -1.36 -5.19
C ALA A 80 10.54 -1.52 -4.87
N LEU A 81 10.15 -1.52 -3.58
CA LEU A 81 8.74 -1.55 -3.16
C LEU A 81 7.93 -0.41 -3.80
N LEU A 82 8.44 0.82 -3.71
CA LEU A 82 7.75 2.00 -4.25
C LEU A 82 7.60 1.92 -5.77
N ARG A 83 8.65 1.45 -6.47
CA ARG A 83 8.60 1.22 -7.92
C ARG A 83 7.52 0.20 -8.29
N ARG A 84 7.45 -0.92 -7.57
CA ARG A 84 6.45 -1.98 -7.80
C ARG A 84 5.01 -1.48 -7.63
N LEU A 85 4.79 -0.63 -6.64
CA LEU A 85 3.49 0.00 -6.43
C LEU A 85 3.14 0.98 -7.56
N ILE A 86 4.08 1.82 -7.99
CA ILE A 86 3.88 2.74 -9.12
C ILE A 86 3.52 1.97 -10.39
N GLU A 87 4.22 0.86 -10.65
CA GLU A 87 3.93 -0.03 -11.78
C GLU A 87 2.51 -0.62 -11.68
N LYS A 88 2.07 -1.07 -10.49
CA LYS A 88 0.69 -1.53 -10.28
C LYS A 88 -0.34 -0.42 -10.50
N GLN A 89 -0.13 0.77 -9.92
CA GLN A 89 -1.03 1.91 -10.10
C GLN A 89 -1.16 2.31 -11.57
N ALA A 90 -0.07 2.26 -12.34
CA ALA A 90 -0.11 2.51 -13.78
C ALA A 90 -0.93 1.44 -14.54
N GLN A 91 -0.81 0.16 -14.16
CA GLN A 91 -1.67 -0.91 -14.73
C GLN A 91 -3.16 -0.63 -14.45
N MET A 92 -3.50 -0.23 -13.22
CA MET A 92 -4.87 0.06 -12.81
C MET A 92 -5.45 1.28 -13.56
N ILE A 93 -4.69 2.36 -13.68
CA ILE A 93 -5.10 3.55 -14.46
C ILE A 93 -5.31 3.21 -15.95
N ASN A 94 -4.46 2.33 -16.51
CA ASN A 94 -4.64 1.87 -17.89
C ASN A 94 -5.84 0.94 -18.06
N LEU A 95 -6.28 0.27 -16.99
CA LEU A 95 -7.46 -0.59 -16.99
C LEU A 95 -8.73 0.26 -17.02
N ASP A 96 -8.83 1.22 -16.09
CA ASP A 96 -9.88 2.23 -16.09
C ASP A 96 -9.39 3.51 -15.42
N PRO A 97 -9.27 4.64 -16.13
CA PRO A 97 -8.82 5.91 -15.53
C PRO A 97 -9.88 6.64 -14.71
N TYR A 98 -11.14 6.20 -14.75
CA TYR A 98 -12.25 6.75 -13.96
C TYR A 98 -12.44 6.02 -12.63
N ALA A 99 -12.07 4.74 -12.56
CA ALA A 99 -12.14 3.96 -11.34
C ALA A 99 -11.29 4.54 -10.20
N ASN A 100 -11.89 4.60 -9.01
CA ASN A 100 -11.22 5.06 -7.81
C ASN A 100 -10.47 3.91 -7.10
N SER A 101 -10.93 2.68 -7.32
CA SER A 101 -10.45 1.48 -6.64
C SER A 101 -10.62 0.19 -7.43
N TYR A 102 -9.75 -0.76 -7.13
CA TYR A 102 -9.58 -1.98 -7.92
C TYR A 102 -9.57 -3.22 -7.03
N ASN A 103 -10.06 -4.31 -7.58
CA ASN A 103 -10.02 -5.65 -7.02
C ASN A 103 -8.64 -6.29 -7.19
N HIS A 104 -8.30 -7.21 -6.29
CA HIS A 104 -7.15 -8.07 -6.46
C HIS A 104 -7.48 -9.22 -7.42
N GLY A 105 -7.58 -8.90 -8.72
CA GLY A 105 -8.03 -9.82 -9.75
C GLY A 105 -9.43 -9.49 -10.29
N ASP A 106 -9.86 -10.24 -11.31
CA ASP A 106 -11.21 -10.15 -11.89
C ASP A 106 -12.24 -10.87 -11.01
N THR A 107 -12.53 -10.31 -9.84
CA THR A 107 -13.39 -10.95 -8.83
C THR A 107 -14.86 -10.55 -8.94
N GLY A 108 -15.15 -9.41 -9.57
CA GLY A 108 -16.49 -8.82 -9.61
C GLY A 108 -16.98 -8.29 -8.26
N ALA A 109 -16.10 -8.23 -7.24
CA ALA A 109 -16.45 -7.71 -5.93
C ALA A 109 -16.67 -6.19 -5.99
N HIS A 110 -17.70 -5.71 -5.31
CA HIS A 110 -18.07 -4.30 -5.23
C HIS A 110 -18.81 -4.02 -3.93
N TRP A 111 -18.78 -2.76 -3.47
CA TRP A 111 -19.60 -2.34 -2.33
C TRP A 111 -21.08 -2.19 -2.72
N THR A 112 -21.31 -1.51 -3.85
CA THR A 112 -22.62 -1.31 -4.47
C THR A 112 -22.52 -1.52 -5.97
N VAL A 113 -23.64 -1.87 -6.61
CA VAL A 113 -23.69 -2.03 -8.07
C VAL A 113 -23.81 -0.65 -8.70
N ASP A 114 -22.72 -0.14 -9.26
CA ASP A 114 -22.71 1.10 -10.02
C ASP A 114 -23.41 0.93 -11.38
N GLN A 115 -23.81 2.06 -11.99
CA GLN A 115 -24.47 2.10 -13.29
C GLN A 115 -23.78 3.14 -14.18
N PRO A 116 -23.17 2.73 -15.31
CA PRO A 116 -23.07 1.36 -15.83
C PRO A 116 -22.29 0.41 -14.92
N GLU A 117 -22.51 -0.90 -15.05
CA GLU A 117 -21.78 -1.91 -14.30
C GLU A 117 -20.30 -1.90 -14.72
N PRO A 118 -19.35 -1.77 -13.78
CA PRO A 118 -17.95 -1.68 -14.11
C PRO A 118 -17.37 -3.08 -14.42
N SER A 119 -16.13 -3.13 -14.91
CA SER A 119 -15.45 -4.42 -15.10
C SER A 119 -15.23 -5.14 -13.77
N GLY A 120 -15.07 -6.46 -13.76
CA GLY A 120 -14.86 -7.21 -12.51
C GLY A 120 -13.53 -6.92 -11.80
N TRP A 121 -12.65 -6.14 -12.44
CA TRP A 121 -11.42 -5.60 -11.85
C TRP A 121 -11.62 -4.33 -11.02
N VAL A 122 -12.78 -3.68 -11.14
CA VAL A 122 -13.09 -2.42 -10.45
C VAL A 122 -13.92 -2.74 -9.21
N TRP A 123 -13.53 -2.15 -8.08
CA TRP A 123 -14.30 -2.25 -6.84
C TRP A 123 -15.37 -1.16 -6.74
N GLU A 124 -15.02 0.07 -7.13
CA GLU A 124 -15.88 1.27 -7.10
C GLU A 124 -15.38 2.33 -8.10
N GLU A 125 -16.32 3.05 -8.71
CA GLU A 125 -16.10 4.19 -9.61
C GLU A 125 -16.68 5.50 -9.03
#